data_AF-A0A820EXW7-F1
#
_entry.id   AF-A0A820EXW7-F1
#
_cell.length_a   1.000
_cell.length_b   1.000
_cell.length_c   1.000
_cell.angle_alpha   90.00
_cell.angle_beta   90.00
_cell.angle_gamma   90.00
#
_symmetry.space_group_name_H-M   'P 1'
#
loop_
_entity.id
_entity.type
_entity.pdbx_description
1 polymer ?
#
loop_
_entity_poly.entity_id
_entity_poly.type
_entity_poly.pdbx_seq_one_letter_code
_entity_poly.pdbx_strand_id
1 'polypeptide(L)'
;MNIIFVLGDPHIISLHTTKAITCRLLNNRTYISNPHFKITGISKYVGDPELTATALTSLQIDFFNSNGSLIAYYRALNGKLPLELIYLDTLSTSIIKIDNSEKHSNQGHITLNHIPTSTQIIVNIWSKFYFFLIRSSELLLNNSDGYLITGCPQNEIIDRQAIITRLKEHFAQSQRQISIVTTRQRRQIILYESKLSEQCEHICSSNENDFIDECIFDCLALATINITQALHVNQMHIKTSRERQQLIENDKRIVHEFKECYKKGLICKKMEDPDLIKDHGIIKQTSLLIIIIMLCFILLLK
;
A
#
# COMPACT_ATOMS: atom_id res chain seq x y z
N MET A 1 -6.43 3.83 25.91
CA MET A 1 -6.05 2.65 25.09
C MET A 1 -5.63 3.21 23.75
N ASN A 2 -4.32 3.32 23.51
CA ASN A 2 -3.81 3.82 22.24
C ASN A 2 -3.93 2.69 21.21
N ILE A 3 -4.64 2.98 20.13
CA ILE A 3 -4.78 2.10 18.99
C ILE A 3 -3.72 2.55 18.00
N ILE A 4 -2.69 1.73 17.83
CA ILE A 4 -1.69 1.99 16.80
C ILE A 4 -1.94 1.07 15.62
N PHE A 5 -1.96 1.68 14.45
CA PHE A 5 -2.12 1.05 13.16
C PHE A 5 -0.76 0.83 12.53
N VAL A 6 -0.50 -0.41 12.13
CA VAL A 6 0.75 -0.78 11.48
C VAL A 6 0.42 -1.51 10.19
N LEU A 7 1.01 -1.05 9.08
CA LEU A 7 0.76 -1.59 7.74
C LEU A 7 1.94 -2.43 7.27
N GLY A 8 1.63 -3.61 6.75
CA GLY A 8 2.59 -4.56 6.22
C GLY A 8 2.23 -4.96 4.79
N ASP A 9 2.97 -4.39 3.86
CA ASP A 9 3.27 -4.94 2.54
C ASP A 9 4.70 -4.43 2.22
N PRO A 10 5.27 -4.48 0.99
CA PRO A 10 6.65 -3.98 0.83
C PRO A 10 6.77 -2.50 1.25
N HIS A 11 5.66 -1.77 1.38
CA HIS A 11 5.60 -0.47 2.03
C HIS A 11 5.30 -0.65 3.52
N ILE A 12 6.31 -0.36 4.34
CA ILE A 12 6.20 -0.47 5.79
C ILE A 12 5.90 0.90 6.37
N ILE A 13 4.86 0.97 7.20
CA ILE A 13 4.68 2.06 8.16
C ILE A 13 5.04 1.48 9.53
N SER A 14 6.20 1.90 10.05
CA SER A 14 6.68 1.40 11.34
C SER A 14 5.94 2.06 12.51
N LEU A 15 5.96 1.42 13.67
CA LEU A 15 5.33 1.91 14.90
C LEU A 15 5.73 3.34 15.26
N HIS A 16 7.00 3.69 15.01
CA HIS A 16 7.60 4.96 15.44
C HIS A 16 7.61 6.04 14.36
N THR A 17 7.06 5.76 13.16
CA THR A 17 7.12 6.68 12.03
C THR A 17 5.80 6.70 11.26
N THR A 18 5.29 7.89 10.94
CA THR A 18 4.13 8.05 10.05
C THR A 18 4.49 7.95 8.57
N LYS A 19 5.79 7.87 8.24
CA LYS A 19 6.28 7.77 6.86
C LYS A 19 6.31 6.31 6.43
N ALA A 20 5.68 6.03 5.29
CA ALA A 20 5.85 4.77 4.60
C ALA A 20 7.26 4.67 4.00
N ILE A 21 7.92 3.54 4.22
CA ILE A 21 9.22 3.20 3.63
C ILE A 21 9.00 2.01 2.71
N THR A 22 9.43 2.13 1.45
CA THR A 22 9.38 1.02 0.49
C THR A 22 10.61 0.14 0.66
N CYS A 23 10.36 -1.16 0.78
CA CYS A 23 11.38 -2.14 1.07
C CYS A 23 11.27 -3.35 0.16
N ARG A 24 12.43 -3.92 -0.16
CA ARG A 24 12.53 -5.12 -0.98
C ARG A 24 12.15 -6.38 -0.20
N LEU A 25 12.63 -6.55 1.03
CA LEU A 25 12.25 -7.65 1.95
C LEU A 25 12.01 -9.03 1.29
N LEU A 26 12.91 -9.48 0.42
CA LEU A 26 12.76 -10.75 -0.29
C LEU A 26 12.75 -11.95 0.65
N ASN A 27 12.13 -13.03 0.17
CA ASN A 27 12.05 -14.33 0.85
C ASN A 27 11.20 -14.26 2.13
N ASN A 28 11.34 -15.27 2.98
CA ASN A 28 10.61 -15.35 4.24
C ASN A 28 11.17 -14.33 5.24
N ARG A 29 10.29 -13.45 5.73
CA ARG A 29 10.62 -12.35 6.61
C ARG A 29 9.65 -12.32 7.79
N THR A 30 10.17 -11.92 8.95
CA THR A 30 9.36 -11.68 10.15
C THR A 30 9.03 -10.20 10.23
N TYR A 31 7.76 -9.87 10.06
CA TYR A 31 7.29 -8.48 10.11
C TYR A 31 7.11 -8.00 11.55
N ILE A 32 6.57 -8.87 12.40
CA ILE A 32 6.45 -8.64 13.84
C ILE A 32 6.46 -9.97 14.58
N SER A 33 7.03 -9.98 15.78
CA SER A 33 7.06 -11.14 16.68
C SER A 33 7.01 -10.65 18.12
N ASN A 34 6.16 -11.27 18.93
CA ASN A 34 6.10 -11.05 20.37
C ASN A 34 5.63 -12.35 21.07
N PRO A 35 5.53 -12.38 22.40
CA PRO A 35 5.13 -13.59 23.13
C PRO A 35 3.72 -14.13 22.80
N HIS A 36 2.86 -13.36 22.13
CA HIS A 36 1.47 -13.72 21.85
C HIS A 36 1.24 -14.07 20.39
N PHE A 37 1.91 -13.40 19.46
CA PHE A 37 1.78 -13.70 18.04
C PHE A 37 3.03 -13.34 17.24
N LYS A 38 3.15 -13.95 16.07
CA LYS A 38 4.20 -13.68 15.09
C LYS A 38 3.60 -13.64 13.70
N ILE A 39 3.97 -12.61 12.93
CA ILE A 39 3.58 -12.48 11.53
C ILE A 39 4.82 -12.63 10.66
N THR A 40 4.78 -13.65 9.80
CA THR A 40 5.79 -13.89 8.77
C THR A 40 5.17 -13.84 7.39
N GLY A 41 6.00 -13.62 6.38
CA GLY A 41 5.53 -13.75 5.02
C GLY A 41 6.65 -13.79 4.00
N ILE A 42 6.31 -14.22 2.80
CA ILE A 42 7.25 -14.40 1.69
C ILE A 42 6.98 -13.36 0.63
N SER A 43 7.92 -12.44 0.44
CA SER A 43 7.87 -11.48 -0.65
C SER A 43 8.67 -11.98 -1.85
N LYS A 44 8.14 -11.72 -3.05
CA LYS A 44 8.79 -12.02 -4.33
C LYS A 44 8.77 -10.78 -5.22
N TYR A 45 9.68 -10.74 -6.20
CA TYR A 45 9.67 -9.69 -7.21
C TYR A 45 8.33 -9.62 -7.95
N VAL A 46 7.92 -8.40 -8.26
CA VAL A 46 6.74 -8.10 -9.07
C VAL A 46 7.19 -7.32 -10.29
N GLY A 47 6.86 -7.82 -11.48
CA GLY A 47 7.29 -7.21 -12.73
C GLY A 47 8.77 -7.48 -13.01
N ASP A 48 9.48 -6.45 -13.45
CA ASP A 48 10.89 -6.52 -13.81
C ASP A 48 11.79 -6.57 -12.56
N PRO A 49 12.66 -7.59 -12.40
CA PRO A 49 13.62 -7.68 -11.30
C PRO A 49 14.53 -6.45 -11.15
N GLU A 50 14.80 -5.71 -12.23
CA GLU A 50 15.62 -4.50 -12.20
C GLU A 50 15.00 -3.37 -11.39
N LEU A 51 13.65 -3.33 -11.32
CA LEU A 51 12.90 -2.36 -10.53
C LEU A 51 12.93 -2.68 -9.04
N THR A 52 13.44 -3.85 -8.67
CA THR A 52 13.58 -4.36 -7.29
C THR A 52 12.28 -4.42 -6.48
N ALA A 53 11.14 -4.07 -7.10
CA ALA A 53 9.84 -4.06 -6.48
C ALA A 53 9.43 -5.48 -6.10
N THR A 54 8.98 -5.65 -4.87
CA THR A 54 8.48 -6.92 -4.37
C THR A 54 7.07 -6.76 -3.87
N ALA A 55 6.36 -7.87 -3.67
CA ALA A 55 5.10 -7.88 -2.96
C ALA A 55 4.95 -9.17 -2.19
N LEU A 56 4.13 -9.13 -1.15
CA LEU A 56 3.87 -10.26 -0.28
C LEU A 56 3.02 -11.30 -1.00
N THR A 57 3.55 -12.50 -1.18
CA THR A 57 2.91 -13.62 -1.91
C THR A 57 2.43 -14.74 -1.01
N SER A 58 2.84 -14.73 0.25
CA SER A 58 2.25 -15.58 1.30
C SER A 58 2.39 -14.90 2.65
N LEU A 59 1.42 -15.14 3.53
CA LEU A 59 1.37 -14.63 4.88
C LEU A 59 1.09 -15.79 5.84
N GLN A 60 1.78 -15.82 6.97
CA GLN A 60 1.50 -16.72 8.08
C GLN A 60 1.46 -15.92 9.39
N ILE A 61 0.42 -16.16 10.18
CA ILE A 61 0.21 -15.56 11.48
C ILE A 61 0.12 -16.70 12.49
N ASP A 62 1.10 -16.75 13.37
CA ASP A 62 1.22 -17.74 14.43
C ASP A 62 0.76 -17.13 15.75
N PHE A 63 -0.03 -17.87 16.54
CA PHE A 63 -0.50 -17.46 17.86
C PHE A 63 0.06 -18.39 18.94
N PHE A 64 0.51 -17.81 20.04
CA PHE A 64 1.19 -18.52 21.12
C PHE A 64 0.46 -18.41 22.45
N ASN A 65 0.59 -19.44 23.29
CA ASN A 65 0.17 -19.37 24.69
C ASN A 65 1.23 -18.70 25.58
N SER A 66 0.94 -18.57 26.88
CA SER A 66 1.84 -18.00 27.89
C SER A 66 3.19 -18.71 28.01
N ASN A 67 3.26 -19.98 27.59
CA ASN A 67 4.48 -20.79 27.61
C ASN A 67 5.26 -20.69 26.29
N GLY A 68 4.82 -19.84 25.36
CA GLY A 68 5.43 -19.66 24.03
C GLY A 68 5.14 -20.80 23.05
N SER A 69 4.22 -21.72 23.37
CA SER A 69 3.85 -22.82 22.47
C SER A 69 2.82 -22.35 21.45
N LEU A 70 2.97 -22.76 20.20
CA LEU A 70 2.03 -22.48 19.11
C LEU A 70 0.68 -23.14 19.40
N ILE A 71 -0.38 -22.35 19.49
CA ILE A 71 -1.74 -22.84 19.78
C ILE A 71 -2.67 -22.76 18.57
N ALA A 72 -2.38 -21.86 17.62
CA ALA A 72 -3.13 -21.75 16.39
C ALA A 72 -2.33 -20.98 15.35
N TYR A 73 -2.67 -21.17 14.08
CA TYR A 73 -2.08 -20.37 13.01
C TYR A 73 -3.06 -20.11 11.86
N TYR A 74 -2.85 -18.99 11.19
CA TYR A 74 -3.53 -18.60 9.98
C TYR A 74 -2.52 -18.52 8.83
N ARG A 75 -2.89 -19.01 7.64
CA ARG A 75 -2.00 -19.00 6.47
C ARG A 75 -2.74 -18.57 5.22
N ALA A 76 -2.28 -17.51 4.58
CA ALA A 76 -2.73 -17.07 3.26
C ALA A 76 -1.67 -17.38 2.20
N LEU A 77 -2.06 -18.04 1.12
CA LEU A 77 -1.20 -18.40 0.00
C LEU A 77 -1.98 -18.49 -1.32
N ASN A 78 -1.25 -18.40 -2.44
CA ASN A 78 -1.79 -18.58 -3.80
C ASN A 78 -2.94 -17.61 -4.14
N GLY A 79 -2.90 -16.39 -3.61
CA GLY A 79 -3.94 -15.39 -3.85
C GLY A 79 -5.31 -15.77 -3.27
N LYS A 80 -5.33 -16.54 -2.17
CA LYS A 80 -6.55 -16.88 -1.43
C LYS A 80 -6.43 -16.45 0.04
N LEU A 81 -7.56 -16.07 0.62
CA LEU A 81 -7.73 -15.83 2.06
C LEU A 81 -8.65 -16.93 2.62
N PRO A 82 -8.11 -17.93 3.34
CA PRO A 82 -8.96 -18.92 4.01
C PRO A 82 -9.90 -18.25 5.03
N LEU A 83 -11.10 -18.79 5.18
CA LEU A 83 -12.09 -18.34 6.18
C LEU A 83 -11.99 -19.11 7.50
N GLU A 84 -10.96 -19.95 7.62
CA GLU A 84 -10.74 -20.82 8.75
C GLU A 84 -9.32 -20.66 9.27
N LEU A 85 -9.22 -20.78 10.60
CA LEU A 85 -7.97 -20.75 11.33
C LEU A 85 -7.65 -22.17 11.78
N ILE A 86 -6.38 -22.56 11.73
CA ILE A 86 -5.98 -23.92 12.12
C ILE A 86 -5.63 -23.89 13.60
N TYR A 87 -6.50 -24.47 14.41
CA TYR A 87 -6.35 -24.60 15.86
C TYR A 87 -5.58 -25.88 16.19
N LEU A 88 -4.55 -25.75 17.04
CA LEU A 88 -3.74 -26.86 17.54
C LEU A 88 -4.10 -27.24 18.98
N ASP A 89 -4.82 -26.35 19.67
CA ASP A 89 -5.34 -26.54 21.02
C ASP A 89 -6.85 -26.25 21.04
N THR A 90 -7.66 -27.14 21.62
CA THR A 90 -9.11 -26.95 21.77
C THR A 90 -9.50 -25.65 22.47
N LEU A 91 -8.70 -25.17 23.44
CA LEU A 91 -8.96 -23.93 24.18
C LEU A 91 -8.77 -22.67 23.33
N SER A 92 -7.99 -22.77 22.24
CA SER A 92 -7.62 -21.63 21.41
C SER A 92 -8.77 -21.06 20.57
N THR A 93 -9.86 -21.82 20.36
CA THR A 93 -11.10 -21.37 19.71
C THR A 93 -11.82 -20.25 20.48
N SER A 94 -11.62 -20.18 21.80
CA SER A 94 -12.18 -19.13 22.66
C SER A 94 -11.32 -17.87 22.71
N ILE A 95 -10.07 -17.96 22.24
CA ILE A 95 -9.02 -16.95 22.37
C ILE A 95 -8.78 -16.23 21.03
N ILE A 96 -8.90 -16.94 19.91
CA ILE A 96 -8.71 -16.40 18.56
C ILE A 96 -9.98 -16.61 17.76
N LYS A 97 -10.56 -15.52 17.27
CA LYS A 97 -11.76 -15.55 16.42
C LYS A 97 -11.47 -14.93 15.07
N ILE A 98 -11.96 -15.55 14.01
CA ILE A 98 -12.05 -14.93 12.69
C ILE A 98 -13.44 -14.33 12.53
N ASP A 99 -13.51 -13.05 12.16
CA ASP A 99 -14.77 -12.40 11.80
C ASP A 99 -15.09 -12.79 10.35
N ASN A 100 -16.04 -13.72 10.21
CA ASN A 100 -16.46 -14.35 8.96
C ASN A 100 -17.68 -13.67 8.33
N SER A 101 -17.93 -12.39 8.59
CA SER A 101 -19.05 -11.70 7.95
C SER A 101 -18.97 -11.86 6.41
N GLU A 102 -19.90 -12.64 5.85
CA GLU A 102 -19.93 -13.06 4.43
C GLU A 102 -19.90 -11.88 3.45
N LYS A 103 -20.25 -10.66 3.90
CA LYS A 103 -20.14 -9.43 3.12
C LYS A 103 -18.69 -8.98 2.88
N HIS A 104 -17.76 -9.36 3.73
CA HIS A 104 -16.35 -8.93 3.72
C HIS A 104 -15.43 -9.88 2.96
N SER A 105 -15.77 -11.18 2.88
CA SER A 105 -15.01 -12.17 2.10
C SER A 105 -15.03 -11.89 0.59
N ASN A 106 -16.17 -11.44 0.06
CA ASN A 106 -16.31 -11.00 -1.35
C ASN A 106 -15.50 -9.72 -1.66
N GLN A 107 -15.06 -8.99 -0.64
CA GLN A 107 -14.26 -7.77 -0.76
C GLN A 107 -12.76 -8.03 -0.57
N GLY A 108 -12.34 -9.30 -0.46
CA GLY A 108 -10.92 -9.65 -0.37
C GLY A 108 -10.27 -9.27 0.96
N HIS A 109 -10.98 -9.40 2.08
CA HIS A 109 -10.39 -9.18 3.39
C HIS A 109 -10.95 -10.10 4.47
N ILE A 110 -10.16 -10.32 5.52
CA ILE A 110 -10.52 -11.05 6.74
C ILE A 110 -9.99 -10.32 7.97
N THR A 111 -10.66 -10.50 9.11
CA THR A 111 -10.23 -9.93 10.40
C THR A 111 -10.04 -11.04 11.42
N LEU A 112 -8.83 -11.12 11.99
CA LEU A 112 -8.47 -12.01 13.08
C LEU A 112 -8.46 -11.21 14.38
N ASN A 113 -9.20 -11.66 15.38
CA ASN A 113 -9.27 -11.06 16.70
C ASN A 113 -8.58 -11.97 17.72
N HIS A 114 -7.50 -11.49 18.33
CA HIS A 114 -6.85 -12.12 19.48
C HIS A 114 -7.36 -11.46 20.76
N ILE A 115 -8.25 -12.16 21.46
CA ILE A 115 -9.03 -11.63 22.57
C ILE A 115 -8.16 -11.23 23.77
N PRO A 116 -7.19 -12.04 24.25
CA PRO A 116 -6.41 -11.74 25.45
C PRO A 116 -5.63 -10.43 25.36
N THR A 117 -5.12 -10.10 24.16
CA THR A 117 -4.37 -8.86 23.95
C THR A 117 -5.20 -7.74 23.34
N SER A 118 -6.50 -7.99 23.07
CA SER A 118 -7.36 -7.08 22.31
C SER A 118 -6.73 -6.63 20.98
N THR A 119 -6.04 -7.55 20.32
CA THR A 119 -5.36 -7.29 19.04
C THR A 119 -6.24 -7.70 17.88
N GLN A 120 -6.32 -6.84 16.86
CA GLN A 120 -6.97 -7.13 15.59
C GLN A 120 -5.92 -7.17 14.49
N ILE A 121 -5.95 -8.21 13.66
CA ILE A 121 -5.11 -8.33 12.48
C ILE A 121 -6.03 -8.44 11.28
N ILE A 122 -6.00 -7.44 10.41
CA ILE A 122 -6.81 -7.39 9.20
C ILE A 122 -5.91 -7.78 8.04
N VAL A 123 -6.27 -8.84 7.32
CA VAL A 123 -5.52 -9.30 6.15
C VAL A 123 -6.36 -9.04 4.91
N ASN A 124 -5.77 -8.37 3.94
CA ASN A 124 -6.40 -8.07 2.67
C ASN A 124 -5.64 -8.75 1.53
N ILE A 125 -6.34 -8.93 0.42
CA ILE A 125 -5.79 -9.37 -0.85
C ILE A 125 -6.09 -8.36 -1.95
N TRP A 126 -5.07 -8.01 -2.72
CA TRP A 126 -5.23 -7.30 -3.99
C TRP A 126 -4.63 -8.14 -5.11
N SER A 127 -5.49 -8.55 -6.04
CA SER A 127 -5.14 -9.50 -7.11
C SER A 127 -4.67 -10.83 -6.52
N LYS A 128 -3.36 -11.03 -6.38
CA LYS A 128 -2.75 -12.23 -5.78
C LYS A 128 -1.78 -11.91 -4.63
N PHE A 129 -1.65 -10.63 -4.27
CA PHE A 129 -0.71 -10.14 -3.27
C PHE A 129 -1.44 -9.77 -1.99
N TYR A 130 -0.75 -9.92 -0.88
CA TYR A 130 -1.30 -9.67 0.45
C TYR A 130 -0.78 -8.36 1.02
N PHE A 131 -1.63 -7.73 1.81
CA PHE A 131 -1.22 -6.68 2.72
C PHE A 131 -2.02 -6.83 4.01
N PHE A 132 -1.46 -6.38 5.13
CA PHE A 132 -2.10 -6.53 6.42
C PHE A 132 -1.96 -5.29 7.28
N LEU A 133 -2.88 -5.19 8.23
CA LEU A 133 -2.95 -4.12 9.23
C LEU A 133 -3.01 -4.77 10.61
N ILE A 134 -2.24 -4.24 11.56
CA ILE A 134 -2.33 -4.62 12.97
C ILE A 134 -2.86 -3.44 13.77
N ARG A 135 -3.88 -3.70 14.57
CA ARG A 135 -4.41 -2.80 15.59
C ARG A 135 -4.22 -3.44 16.95
N SER A 136 -3.40 -2.83 17.79
CA SER A 136 -3.09 -3.35 19.12
C SER A 136 -2.76 -2.23 20.10
N SER A 137 -2.56 -2.61 21.37
CA SER A 137 -2.02 -1.69 22.38
C SER A 137 -0.57 -1.35 22.07
N GLU A 138 -0.22 -0.08 22.28
CA GLU A 138 1.14 0.43 22.14
C GLU A 138 2.17 -0.34 22.99
N LEU A 139 1.80 -0.67 24.24
CA LEU A 139 2.68 -1.44 25.14
C LEU A 139 3.05 -2.82 24.55
N LEU A 140 2.10 -3.50 23.92
CA LEU A 140 2.38 -4.79 23.29
C LEU A 140 3.29 -4.62 22.06
N LEU A 141 3.01 -3.62 21.23
CA LEU A 141 3.79 -3.37 20.01
C LEU A 141 5.22 -2.91 20.33
N ASN A 142 5.41 -2.07 21.35
CA ASN A 142 6.74 -1.67 21.83
C ASN A 142 7.56 -2.84 22.39
N ASN A 143 6.90 -3.90 22.88
CA ASN A 143 7.54 -5.13 23.34
C ASN A 143 7.55 -6.23 22.25
N SER A 144 7.52 -5.82 20.98
CA SER A 144 7.62 -6.71 19.83
C SER A 144 8.93 -6.47 19.08
N ASP A 145 9.37 -7.45 18.30
CA ASP A 145 10.51 -7.37 17.39
C ASP A 145 10.05 -7.48 15.94
N GLY A 146 10.86 -6.98 14.99
CA GLY A 146 10.63 -7.15 13.55
C GLY A 146 10.53 -5.83 12.79
N TYR A 147 10.39 -5.91 11.47
CA TYR A 147 10.44 -4.75 10.57
C TYR A 147 9.39 -3.67 10.85
N LEU A 148 8.25 -4.06 11.43
CA LEU A 148 7.21 -3.12 11.82
C LEU A 148 7.58 -2.29 13.06
N ILE A 149 8.57 -2.74 13.84
CA ILE A 149 9.05 -2.06 15.05
C ILE A 149 10.35 -1.34 14.76
N THR A 150 11.35 -2.06 14.24
CA THR A 150 12.70 -1.54 13.99
C THR A 150 12.81 -0.77 12.68
N GLY A 151 11.77 -0.80 11.85
CA GLY A 151 11.84 -0.31 10.48
C GLY A 151 12.64 -1.24 9.56
N CYS A 152 12.89 -0.73 8.36
CA CYS A 152 13.53 -1.46 7.29
C CYS A 152 15.07 -1.30 7.32
N PRO A 153 15.85 -2.39 7.19
CA PRO A 153 17.30 -2.29 7.07
C PRO A 153 17.70 -1.42 5.88
N GLN A 154 18.73 -0.58 6.03
CA GLN A 154 19.15 0.36 4.97
C GLN A 154 19.44 -0.32 3.62
N ASN A 155 20.00 -1.53 3.64
CA ASN A 155 20.29 -2.32 2.43
C ASN A 155 19.06 -2.98 1.79
N GLU A 156 17.89 -2.93 2.42
CA GLU A 156 16.60 -3.39 1.90
C GLU A 156 15.68 -2.23 1.49
N ILE A 157 16.04 -0.98 1.83
CA ILE A 157 15.28 0.21 1.41
C ILE A 157 15.42 0.37 -0.09
N ILE A 158 14.28 0.52 -0.77
CA ILE A 158 14.23 0.81 -2.18
C ILE A 158 14.31 2.33 -2.37
N ASP A 159 15.50 2.80 -2.70
CA ASP A 159 15.73 4.20 -3.09
C ASP A 159 15.30 4.42 -4.54
N ARG A 160 14.23 5.19 -4.71
CA ARG A 160 13.70 5.57 -6.03
C ARG A 160 14.76 6.23 -6.90
N GLN A 161 15.61 7.09 -6.34
CA GLN A 161 16.60 7.81 -7.13
C GLN A 161 17.71 6.88 -7.63
N ALA A 162 18.09 5.91 -6.79
CA ALA A 162 19.03 4.86 -7.20
C ALA A 162 18.45 4.01 -8.34
N ILE A 163 17.16 3.66 -8.30
CA ILE A 163 16.51 2.92 -9.40
C ILE A 163 16.46 3.77 -10.68
N ILE A 164 16.02 5.02 -10.58
CA ILE A 164 15.99 5.93 -11.73
C ILE A 164 17.38 5.97 -12.39
N THR A 165 18.43 6.16 -11.59
CA THR A 165 19.81 6.22 -12.08
C THR A 165 20.20 4.93 -12.79
N ARG A 166 19.94 3.76 -12.19
CA ARG A 166 20.21 2.45 -12.81
C ARG A 166 19.45 2.26 -14.13
N LEU A 167 18.18 2.61 -14.19
CA LEU A 167 17.37 2.49 -15.41
C LEU A 167 17.92 3.38 -16.52
N LYS A 168 18.31 4.62 -16.19
CA LYS A 168 18.94 5.53 -17.15
C LYS A 168 20.22 4.93 -17.73
N GLU A 169 21.09 4.38 -16.89
CA GLU A 169 22.31 3.71 -17.32
C GLU A 169 22.05 2.49 -18.21
N HIS A 170 21.07 1.65 -17.83
CA HIS A 170 20.66 0.48 -18.61
C HIS A 170 20.20 0.88 -20.02
N PHE A 171 19.26 1.84 -20.12
CA PHE A 171 18.77 2.27 -21.42
C PHE A 171 19.83 2.98 -22.26
N ALA A 172 20.71 3.78 -21.65
CA ALA A 172 21.79 4.47 -22.35
C ALA A 172 22.74 3.52 -23.11
N GLN A 173 22.90 2.29 -22.63
CA GLN A 173 23.73 1.27 -23.27
C GLN A 173 23.03 0.55 -24.43
N SER A 174 21.70 0.69 -24.56
CA SER A 174 20.94 0.01 -25.60
C SER A 174 21.13 0.68 -26.98
N GLN A 175 21.44 -0.14 -27.98
CA GLN A 175 21.49 0.26 -29.39
C GLN A 175 20.18 -0.08 -30.14
N ARG A 176 19.17 -0.57 -29.42
CA ARG A 176 17.91 -1.01 -30.00
C ARG A 176 17.13 0.17 -30.56
N GLN A 177 16.63 -0.01 -31.78
CA GLN A 177 15.59 0.87 -32.33
C GLN A 177 14.22 0.33 -31.97
N ILE A 178 13.33 1.25 -31.59
CA ILE A 178 11.98 0.98 -31.17
C ILE A 178 11.05 1.72 -32.11
N SER A 179 10.04 1.01 -32.60
CA SER A 179 8.96 1.58 -33.38
C SER A 179 7.79 1.92 -32.47
N ILE A 180 7.46 3.20 -32.38
CA ILE A 180 6.31 3.69 -31.64
C ILE A 180 5.19 3.97 -32.63
N VAL A 181 4.07 3.26 -32.47
CA VAL A 181 2.85 3.50 -33.25
C VAL A 181 1.88 4.25 -32.36
N THR A 182 1.66 5.53 -32.65
CA THR A 182 0.65 6.32 -31.93
C THR A 182 -0.71 6.11 -32.58
N THR A 183 -1.75 5.85 -31.78
CA THR A 183 -3.09 5.55 -32.29
C THR A 183 -3.76 6.72 -33.01
N ARG A 184 -3.29 7.96 -32.77
CA ARG A 184 -3.86 9.19 -33.35
C ARG A 184 -3.13 9.70 -34.59
N GLN A 185 -1.88 9.33 -34.81
CA GLN A 185 -1.14 9.69 -36.01
C GLN A 185 -0.69 8.39 -36.68
N ARG A 186 -1.10 8.13 -37.93
CA ARG A 186 -0.63 7.00 -38.76
C ARG A 186 0.87 7.12 -39.12
N ARG A 187 1.69 7.64 -38.22
CA ARG A 187 3.14 7.81 -38.34
C ARG A 187 3.81 6.90 -37.33
N GLN A 188 4.68 6.05 -37.86
CA GLN A 188 5.60 5.25 -37.09
C GLN A 188 6.79 6.12 -36.73
N ILE A 189 7.05 6.30 -35.44
CA ILE A 189 8.23 7.02 -34.96
C ILE A 189 9.28 5.97 -34.60
N ILE A 190 10.47 6.09 -35.17
CA ILE A 190 11.61 5.24 -34.80
C ILE A 190 12.44 6.01 -33.77
N LEU A 191 12.57 5.44 -32.58
CA LEU A 191 13.34 5.99 -31.46
C LEU A 191 14.43 5.00 -31.07
N TYR A 192 15.63 5.49 -30.74
CA TYR A 192 16.62 4.67 -30.04
C TYR A 192 16.25 4.55 -28.57
N GLU A 193 16.36 3.35 -28.03
CA GLU A 193 16.08 3.05 -26.63
C GLU A 193 16.93 3.88 -25.67
N SER A 194 18.17 4.19 -26.06
CA SER A 194 19.06 5.11 -25.33
C SER A 194 18.53 6.54 -25.17
N LYS A 195 17.56 6.97 -25.99
CA LYS A 195 16.92 8.29 -25.85
C LYS A 195 15.70 8.28 -24.93
N LEU A 196 15.31 7.12 -24.41
CA LEU A 196 14.10 6.98 -23.61
C LEU A 196 14.13 7.84 -22.33
N SER A 197 15.27 7.93 -21.64
CA SER A 197 15.42 8.78 -20.46
C SER A 197 15.10 10.24 -20.76
N GLU A 198 15.69 10.78 -21.82
CA GLU A 198 15.46 12.17 -22.25
C GLU A 198 13.99 12.41 -22.61
N GLN A 199 13.34 11.43 -23.26
CA GLN A 199 11.91 11.51 -23.58
C GLN A 199 11.04 11.50 -22.32
N CYS A 200 11.35 10.65 -21.34
CA CYS A 200 10.65 10.62 -20.06
C CYS A 200 10.81 11.93 -19.29
N GLU A 201 12.01 12.50 -19.25
CA GLU A 201 12.27 13.81 -18.64
C GLU A 201 11.48 14.93 -19.34
N HIS A 202 11.48 14.97 -20.66
CA HIS A 202 10.69 15.95 -21.43
C HIS A 202 9.19 15.80 -21.17
N ILE A 203 8.68 14.56 -21.11
CA ILE A 203 7.28 14.29 -20.80
C ILE A 203 6.93 14.83 -19.40
N CYS A 204 7.76 14.52 -18.41
CA CYS A 204 7.48 14.79 -16.99
C CYS A 204 7.74 16.24 -16.57
N SER A 205 8.61 16.96 -17.29
CA SER A 205 8.89 18.40 -17.08
C SER A 205 7.84 19.33 -17.70
N SER A 206 6.90 18.80 -18.48
CA SER A 206 5.92 19.62 -19.23
C SER A 206 4.88 20.35 -18.37
N ASN A 207 4.81 20.07 -17.07
CA ASN A 207 3.97 20.77 -16.11
C ASN A 207 4.78 21.05 -14.84
N GLU A 208 4.59 22.21 -14.20
CA GLU A 208 5.10 22.52 -12.85
C GLU A 208 4.48 21.54 -11.83
N ASN A 209 5.01 20.32 -11.81
CA ASN A 209 4.50 19.21 -11.05
C ASN A 209 5.53 18.93 -9.95
N ASP A 210 5.13 18.99 -8.69
CA ASP A 210 6.00 18.64 -7.55
C ASP A 210 6.41 17.14 -7.54
N PHE A 211 6.00 16.39 -8.56
CA PHE A 211 6.10 14.93 -8.67
C PHE A 211 6.89 14.48 -9.91
N ILE A 212 7.88 15.27 -10.32
CA ILE A 212 8.71 14.97 -11.49
C ILE A 212 9.41 13.61 -11.34
N ASP A 213 9.96 13.31 -10.16
CA ASP A 213 10.68 12.07 -9.92
C ASP A 213 9.77 10.83 -9.97
N GLU A 214 8.54 10.93 -9.44
CA GLU A 214 7.49 9.91 -9.55
C GLU A 214 7.16 9.66 -11.03
N CYS A 215 6.96 10.72 -11.79
CA CYS A 215 6.65 10.62 -13.22
C CYS A 215 7.80 9.97 -14.00
N ILE A 216 9.05 10.37 -13.75
CA ILE A 216 10.23 9.81 -14.42
C ILE A 216 10.38 8.32 -14.07
N PHE A 217 10.21 7.98 -12.78
CA PHE A 217 10.24 6.59 -12.34
C PHE A 217 9.18 5.76 -13.07
N ASP A 218 7.91 6.19 -13.04
CA ASP A 218 6.81 5.47 -13.68
C ASP A 218 7.03 5.33 -15.19
N CYS A 219 7.55 6.37 -15.85
CA CYS A 219 7.88 6.34 -17.27
C CYS A 219 8.93 5.27 -17.59
N LEU A 220 10.07 5.32 -16.89
CA LEU A 220 11.17 4.39 -17.13
C LEU A 220 10.79 2.95 -16.73
N ALA A 221 10.08 2.77 -15.62
CA ALA A 221 9.60 1.47 -15.16
C ALA A 221 8.58 0.86 -16.12
N LEU A 222 7.65 1.67 -16.66
CA LEU A 222 6.74 1.19 -17.70
C LEU A 222 7.49 0.81 -18.97
N ALA A 223 8.59 1.49 -19.29
CA ALA A 223 9.32 1.21 -20.51
C ALA A 223 10.05 -0.14 -20.49
N THR A 224 10.49 -0.62 -19.33
CA THR A 224 11.07 -1.96 -19.21
C THR A 224 10.06 -3.06 -19.57
N ILE A 225 8.77 -2.79 -19.33
CA ILE A 225 7.67 -3.72 -19.62
C ILE A 225 7.11 -3.49 -21.04
N ASN A 226 6.79 -2.24 -21.36
CA ASN A 226 6.18 -1.81 -22.60
C ASN A 226 6.48 -0.33 -22.90
N ILE A 227 7.44 -0.12 -23.79
CA ILE A 227 7.89 1.22 -24.23
C ILE A 227 6.76 2.08 -24.78
N THR A 228 5.75 1.48 -25.42
CA THR A 228 4.61 2.27 -25.93
C THR A 228 3.79 2.83 -24.77
N GLN A 229 3.62 2.10 -23.67
CA GLN A 229 2.88 2.58 -22.49
C GLN A 229 3.64 3.68 -21.76
N ALA A 230 4.98 3.60 -21.68
CA ALA A 230 5.81 4.64 -21.09
C ALA A 230 5.56 6.02 -21.72
N LEU A 231 5.41 6.08 -23.05
CA LEU A 231 5.17 7.35 -23.76
C LEU A 231 3.75 7.91 -23.58
N HIS A 232 2.85 7.14 -22.98
CA HIS A 232 1.51 7.60 -22.60
C HIS A 232 1.43 7.98 -21.11
N VAL A 233 2.53 7.88 -20.34
CA VAL A 233 2.57 8.18 -18.91
C VAL A 233 2.09 9.61 -18.60
N ASN A 234 2.33 10.57 -19.52
CA ASN A 234 1.87 11.95 -19.36
C ASN A 234 0.35 12.04 -19.11
N GLN A 235 -0.43 11.28 -19.90
CA GLN A 235 -1.89 11.31 -19.80
C GLN A 235 -2.37 10.72 -18.47
N MET A 236 -1.71 9.65 -18.01
CA MET A 236 -1.98 9.05 -16.70
C MET A 236 -1.62 10.01 -15.57
N HIS A 237 -0.44 10.64 -15.65
CA HIS A 237 0.03 11.54 -14.61
C HIS A 237 -0.78 12.84 -14.55
N ILE A 238 -1.19 13.43 -15.68
CA ILE A 238 -2.08 14.60 -15.70
C ILE A 238 -3.42 14.26 -15.03
N LYS A 239 -4.00 13.10 -15.35
CA LYS A 239 -5.25 12.66 -14.75
C LYS A 239 -5.10 12.47 -13.23
N THR A 240 -4.10 11.71 -12.80
CA THR A 240 -3.84 11.43 -11.38
C THR A 240 -3.48 12.70 -10.60
N SER A 241 -2.67 13.61 -11.17
CA SER A 241 -2.35 14.91 -10.55
C SER A 241 -3.60 15.75 -10.34
N ARG A 242 -4.50 15.82 -11.33
CA ARG A 242 -5.78 16.55 -11.20
C ARG A 242 -6.69 15.95 -10.14
N GLU A 243 -6.86 14.62 -10.16
CA GLU A 243 -7.67 13.92 -9.17
C GLU A 243 -7.11 14.13 -7.75
N ARG A 244 -5.78 14.07 -7.58
CA ARG A 244 -5.12 14.34 -6.30
C ARG A 244 -5.28 15.80 -5.85
N GLN A 245 -5.11 16.78 -6.74
CA GLN A 245 -5.33 18.19 -6.42
C GLN A 245 -6.78 18.43 -5.98
N GLN A 246 -7.74 17.85 -6.68
CA GLN A 246 -9.15 17.94 -6.33
C GLN A 246 -9.44 17.31 -4.95
N LEU A 247 -8.81 16.18 -4.62
CA LEU A 247 -8.89 15.57 -3.29
C LEU A 247 -8.30 16.49 -2.21
N ILE A 248 -7.12 17.06 -2.45
CA ILE A 248 -6.46 17.99 -1.51
C ILE A 248 -7.34 19.24 -1.28
N GLU A 249 -7.94 19.79 -2.32
CA GLU A 249 -8.85 20.94 -2.23
C GLU A 249 -10.14 20.59 -1.47
N ASN A 250 -10.71 19.41 -1.72
CA ASN A 250 -11.87 18.91 -0.98
C ASN A 250 -11.55 18.73 0.50
N ASP A 251 -10.39 18.15 0.84
CA ASP A 251 -9.95 17.98 2.22
C ASP A 251 -9.73 19.33 2.92
N LYS A 252 -9.07 20.29 2.24
CA LYS A 252 -8.91 21.66 2.76
C LYS A 252 -10.26 22.32 3.04
N ARG A 253 -11.24 22.14 2.15
CA ARG A 253 -12.61 22.65 2.33
C ARG A 253 -13.29 21.99 3.52
N ILE A 254 -13.26 20.66 3.62
CA ILE A 254 -13.85 19.91 4.75
C ILE A 254 -13.24 20.36 6.08
N VAL A 255 -11.92 20.50 6.15
CA VAL A 255 -11.21 20.98 7.35
C VAL A 255 -11.58 22.43 7.69
N HIS A 256 -11.76 23.28 6.69
CA HIS A 256 -12.19 24.67 6.89
C HIS A 256 -13.63 24.75 7.43
N GLU A 257 -14.56 24.02 6.83
CA GLU A 257 -15.96 23.95 7.25
C GLU A 257 -16.10 23.39 8.68
N PHE A 258 -15.31 22.36 9.01
CA PHE A 258 -15.25 21.80 10.36
C PHE A 258 -14.75 22.83 11.39
N LYS A 259 -13.67 23.56 11.07
CA LYS A 259 -13.14 24.64 11.93
C LYS A 259 -14.16 25.76 12.14
N GLU A 260 -14.88 26.16 11.11
CA GLU A 260 -15.92 27.18 11.21
C GLU A 260 -17.11 26.74 12.06
N CYS A 261 -17.54 25.48 11.94
CA CYS A 261 -18.59 24.92 12.79
C CYS A 261 -18.16 24.83 14.26
N TYR A 262 -16.93 24.37 14.51
CA TYR A 262 -16.35 24.29 15.85
C TYR A 262 -16.25 25.69 16.51
N LYS A 263 -15.77 26.71 15.78
CA LYS A 263 -15.71 28.09 16.27
C LYS A 263 -17.08 28.68 16.59
N LYS A 264 -18.14 28.25 15.91
CA LYS A 264 -19.52 28.71 16.11
C LYS A 264 -20.26 27.94 17.21
N GLY A 265 -19.61 26.96 17.87
CA GLY A 265 -20.22 26.17 18.95
C GLY A 265 -21.35 25.25 18.49
N LEU A 266 -21.45 24.98 17.19
CA LEU A 266 -22.50 24.13 16.60
C LEU A 266 -21.98 22.71 16.45
N ILE A 267 -22.68 21.72 17.01
CA ILE A 267 -22.44 20.30 16.73
C ILE A 267 -22.83 20.06 15.26
N CYS A 268 -21.87 19.65 14.42
CA CYS A 268 -22.05 19.45 12.97
C CYS A 268 -23.07 18.33 12.68
N LYS A 269 -24.36 18.67 12.62
CA LYS A 269 -25.48 17.76 12.34
C LYS A 269 -25.52 17.21 10.89
N LYS A 270 -24.54 17.56 10.04
CA LYS A 270 -24.52 17.26 8.59
C LYS A 270 -23.70 16.04 8.19
N MET A 271 -23.08 15.32 9.14
CA MET A 271 -22.36 14.07 8.85
C MET A 271 -23.26 12.82 8.84
N GLU A 272 -24.58 12.98 9.03
CA GLU A 272 -25.55 11.88 9.07
C GLU A 272 -26.50 11.82 7.86
N ASP A 273 -26.30 12.63 6.80
CA ASP A 273 -27.23 12.67 5.66
C ASP A 273 -26.84 11.63 4.57
N PRO A 274 -27.57 10.50 4.44
CA PRO A 274 -27.22 9.43 3.52
C PRO A 274 -27.49 9.76 2.05
N ASP A 275 -28.20 10.86 1.75
CA ASP A 275 -28.54 11.23 0.37
C ASP A 275 -27.44 12.01 -0.34
N LEU A 276 -26.43 12.52 0.39
CA LEU A 276 -25.19 13.06 -0.21
C LEU A 276 -24.28 11.99 -0.85
N ILE A 277 -24.56 10.71 -0.61
CA ILE A 277 -23.87 9.57 -1.23
C ILE A 277 -24.49 9.21 -2.59
N LYS A 278 -25.73 9.65 -2.88
CA LYS A 278 -26.44 9.23 -4.10
C LYS A 278 -26.34 10.22 -5.26
N ASP A 279 -26.19 11.51 -5.01
CA ASP A 279 -26.21 12.54 -6.06
C ASP A 279 -24.85 12.83 -6.71
N HIS A 280 -23.79 12.10 -6.36
CA HIS A 280 -22.52 12.12 -7.10
C HIS A 280 -22.31 10.75 -7.73
N GLY A 281 -22.87 10.60 -8.94
CA GLY A 281 -22.83 9.40 -9.79
C GLY A 281 -21.43 9.02 -10.29
N ILE A 282 -20.48 8.81 -9.38
CA ILE A 282 -19.23 8.08 -9.55
C ILE A 282 -18.94 7.35 -8.24
N ILE A 283 -19.78 6.36 -7.87
CA ILE A 283 -19.45 5.41 -6.80
C ILE A 283 -19.55 3.99 -7.35
N LYS A 284 -18.55 3.67 -8.17
CA LYS A 284 -17.86 2.37 -8.17
C LYS A 284 -16.47 2.60 -7.54
N GLN A 285 -16.44 3.11 -6.31
CA GLN A 285 -15.21 3.45 -5.60
C GLN A 285 -15.39 3.34 -4.08
N THR A 286 -15.98 2.24 -3.62
CA THR A 286 -15.87 1.80 -2.23
C THR A 286 -14.41 1.57 -1.79
N SER A 287 -13.46 1.57 -2.73
CA SER A 287 -12.00 1.59 -2.49
C SER A 287 -11.45 2.96 -2.07
N LEU A 288 -12.18 4.06 -2.30
CA LEU A 288 -11.74 5.42 -1.99
C LEU A 288 -11.99 5.78 -0.51
N LEU A 289 -12.98 5.14 0.14
CA LEU A 289 -13.28 5.35 1.56
C LEU A 289 -12.15 4.84 2.47
N ILE A 290 -11.43 3.80 2.06
CA ILE A 290 -10.24 3.29 2.77
C ILE A 290 -9.04 4.23 2.57
N ILE A 291 -8.91 4.81 1.37
CA ILE A 291 -7.84 5.78 1.04
C ILE A 291 -8.05 7.11 1.80
N ILE A 292 -9.31 7.55 1.97
CA ILE A 292 -9.65 8.77 2.72
C ILE A 292 -9.53 8.54 4.24
N ILE A 293 -9.85 7.37 4.79
CA ILE A 293 -9.61 7.07 6.22
C ILE A 293 -8.10 7.01 6.53
N MET A 294 -7.27 6.55 5.59
CA MET A 294 -5.81 6.54 5.71
C MET A 294 -5.20 7.95 5.58
N LEU A 295 -5.74 8.79 4.71
CA LEU A 295 -5.30 10.19 4.57
C LEU A 295 -5.79 11.09 5.72
N CYS A 296 -6.96 10.84 6.31
CA CYS A 296 -7.49 11.63 7.42
C CYS A 296 -6.76 11.38 8.75
N PHE A 297 -6.18 10.20 9.00
CA PHE A 297 -5.34 10.01 10.19
C PHE A 297 -3.96 10.67 10.05
N ILE A 298 -3.42 10.77 8.83
CA ILE A 298 -2.12 11.40 8.53
C ILE A 298 -2.18 12.93 8.68
N LEU A 299 -3.36 13.55 8.58
CA LEU A 299 -3.56 15.00 8.74
C LEU A 299 -4.09 15.42 10.12
N LEU A 300 -4.48 14.48 10.99
CA LEU A 300 -5.00 14.76 12.36
C LEU A 300 -3.94 14.69 13.47
N LEU A 301 -2.69 14.38 13.13
CA LEU A 301 -1.55 14.57 14.01
C LEU A 301 -0.55 15.45 13.25
N LYS A 302 -0.62 16.76 13.54
CA LYS A 302 0.52 17.66 13.35
C LYS A 302 1.78 17.07 13.96
#